data_AF-A0A957YXU7-F1
#
_entry.id   AF-A0A957YXU7-F1
#
_cell.length_a   1.000
_cell.length_b   1.000
_cell.length_c   1.000
_cell.angle_alpha   90.00
_cell.angle_beta   90.00
_cell.angle_gamma   90.00
#
_symmetry.space_group_name_H-M   'P 1'
#
loop_
_entity.id
_entity.type
_entity.pdbx_description
1 polymer ?
#
loop_
_entity_poly.entity_id
_entity_poly.type
_entity_poly.pdbx_seq_one_letter_code
_entity_poly.pdbx_strand_id
1 'polypeptide(L)'
;PMVNQILAHISNTPHELIQYSQAKGMLVEAYSPVAHGELMKNRAVSEIAEHYGVTIPQLAIRYVLQLGLLPLPKTANPAHMQTNAAVDFEISAADMDFLKTIEPIKDYGAASMFPVYGGKLS
;
A
#
# COMPACT_ATOMS: atom_id res chain seq x y z
N PRO A 1 10.49 20.62 -2.63
CA PRO A 1 9.81 19.62 -3.48
C PRO A 1 8.30 19.72 -3.23
N MET A 2 7.46 19.46 -4.23
CA MET A 2 5.99 19.46 -4.05
C MET A 2 5.45 18.07 -3.67
N VAL A 3 6.20 17.01 -3.99
CA VAL A 3 5.81 15.61 -3.82
C VAL A 3 7.00 14.81 -3.25
N ASN A 4 6.72 13.77 -2.47
CA ASN A 4 7.67 12.72 -2.07
C ASN A 4 7.07 11.33 -2.34
N GLN A 5 7.66 10.58 -3.27
CA GLN A 5 7.19 9.24 -3.62
C GLN A 5 7.98 8.18 -2.85
N ILE A 6 7.27 7.36 -2.06
CA ILE A 6 7.86 6.41 -1.10
C ILE A 6 7.20 5.03 -1.20
N LEU A 7 7.92 3.99 -0.77
CA LEU A 7 7.36 2.64 -0.69
C LEU A 7 6.39 2.62 0.47
N ALA A 8 5.10 2.47 0.19
CA ALA A 8 4.09 2.38 1.22
C ALA A 8 2.98 1.40 0.80
N HIS A 9 2.74 0.41 1.63
CA HIS A 9 1.67 -0.57 1.48
C HIS A 9 1.39 -1.24 2.84
N ILE A 10 0.35 -2.07 2.91
CA ILE A 10 0.15 -2.98 4.04
C ILE A 10 1.41 -3.84 4.19
N SER A 11 1.96 -3.94 5.41
CA SER A 11 3.28 -4.50 5.76
C SER A 11 4.52 -3.58 5.62
N ASN A 12 4.41 -2.38 5.05
CA ASN A 12 5.50 -1.41 5.01
C ASN A 12 4.94 0.01 5.06
N THR A 13 4.84 0.57 6.27
CA THR A 13 4.31 1.92 6.50
C THR A 13 5.36 2.78 7.20
N PRO A 14 6.21 3.51 6.45
CA PRO A 14 7.29 4.31 7.02
C PRO A 14 6.75 5.59 7.68
N HIS A 15 6.15 5.44 8.87
CA HIS A 15 5.40 6.48 9.57
C HIS A 15 6.17 7.78 9.76
N GLU A 16 7.43 7.71 10.19
CA GLU A 16 8.28 8.89 10.41
C GLU A 16 8.50 9.67 9.10
N LEU A 17 8.74 8.97 7.99
CA LEU A 17 8.95 9.59 6.68
C LEU A 17 7.67 10.23 6.14
N ILE A 18 6.54 9.54 6.30
CA ILE A 18 5.21 10.06 5.92
C ILE A 18 4.91 11.35 6.68
N GLN A 19 5.03 11.32 8.01
CA GLN A 19 4.76 12.47 8.87
C GLN A 19 5.71 13.62 8.59
N TYR A 20 7.01 13.35 8.44
CA TYR A 20 7.98 14.36 8.06
C TYR A 20 7.60 15.03 6.73
N SER A 21 7.23 14.23 5.72
CA SER A 21 6.87 14.77 4.41
C SER A 21 5.61 15.63 4.45
N GLN A 22 4.56 15.13 5.11
CA GLN A 22 3.29 15.86 5.26
C GLN A 22 3.48 17.16 6.07
N ALA A 23 4.28 17.14 7.15
CA ALA A 23 4.58 18.33 7.96
C ALA A 23 5.34 19.41 7.18
N LYS A 24 6.03 19.03 6.09
CA LYS A 24 6.70 19.96 5.16
C LYS A 24 5.80 20.40 4.00
N GLY A 25 4.52 20.03 4.00
CA GLY A 25 3.56 20.37 2.94
C GLY A 25 3.79 19.59 1.64
N MET A 26 4.48 18.45 1.67
CA MET A 26 4.64 17.60 0.49
C MET A 26 3.46 16.62 0.37
N LEU A 27 2.94 16.45 -0.85
CA LEU A 27 2.10 15.31 -1.17
C LEU A 27 2.94 14.04 -1.09
N VAL A 28 2.46 13.01 -0.40
CA VAL A 28 3.17 11.73 -0.32
C VAL A 28 2.50 10.75 -1.28
N GLU A 29 3.27 10.22 -2.22
CA GLU A 29 2.82 9.19 -3.17
C GLU A 29 3.27 7.81 -2.71
N ALA A 30 2.33 6.87 -2.61
CA ALA A 30 2.60 5.48 -2.28
C ALA A 30 2.83 4.67 -3.56
N TYR A 31 4.09 4.39 -3.89
CA TYR A 31 4.40 3.45 -4.96
C TYR A 31 4.26 2.01 -4.49
N SER A 32 3.87 1.13 -5.42
CA SER A 32 3.62 -0.30 -5.17
C SER A 32 2.64 -0.60 -4.03
N PRO A 33 1.44 0.02 -4.03
CA PRO A 33 0.48 -0.13 -2.93
C PRO A 33 0.01 -1.58 -2.69
N VAL A 34 0.17 -2.46 -3.68
CA VAL A 34 -0.16 -3.90 -3.61
C VAL A 34 1.06 -4.82 -3.48
N ALA A 35 2.23 -4.28 -3.13
CA ALA A 35 3.48 -5.02 -2.90
C ALA A 35 3.84 -6.04 -4.00
N HIS A 36 3.68 -5.66 -5.28
CA HIS A 36 3.91 -6.55 -6.43
C HIS A 36 3.11 -7.87 -6.40
N GLY A 37 1.97 -7.88 -5.70
CA GLY A 37 1.10 -9.04 -5.59
C GLY A 37 1.46 -9.99 -4.45
N GLU A 38 2.59 -9.78 -3.76
CA GLU A 38 2.96 -10.59 -2.58
C GLU A 38 1.96 -10.43 -1.44
N LEU A 39 1.32 -9.26 -1.35
CA LEU A 39 0.25 -9.01 -0.38
C LEU A 39 -0.93 -9.97 -0.54
N MET A 40 -1.18 -10.48 -1.75
CA MET A 40 -2.28 -11.42 -2.03
C MET A 40 -2.07 -12.80 -1.38
N LYS A 41 -0.85 -13.09 -0.92
CA LYS A 41 -0.50 -14.35 -0.23
C LYS A 41 -0.71 -14.28 1.29
N ASN A 42 -1.01 -13.11 1.83
CA ASN A 42 -1.19 -12.92 3.26
C ASN A 42 -2.62 -13.23 3.70
N ARG A 43 -2.79 -14.31 4.48
CA ARG A 43 -4.10 -14.77 4.96
C ARG A 43 -4.83 -13.72 5.80
N ALA A 44 -4.15 -13.06 6.71
CA ALA A 44 -4.77 -12.04 7.57
C ALA A 44 -5.31 -10.87 6.74
N VAL A 45 -4.59 -10.47 5.68
CA VAL A 45 -5.06 -9.43 4.76
C VAL A 45 -6.26 -9.89 3.95
N SER A 46 -6.31 -11.17 3.54
CA SER A 46 -7.50 -11.76 2.90
C SER A 46 -8.71 -11.72 3.82
N GLU A 47 -8.56 -12.13 5.09
CA GLU A 47 -9.66 -12.15 6.06
C GLU A 47 -10.24 -10.74 6.31
N ILE A 48 -9.38 -9.71 6.37
CA ILE A 48 -9.84 -8.32 6.45
C ILE A 48 -10.54 -7.89 5.15
N ALA A 49 -9.98 -8.20 3.97
CA ALA A 49 -10.61 -7.83 2.71
C ALA A 49 -12.00 -8.46 2.56
N GLU A 50 -12.15 -9.72 2.96
CA GLU A 50 -13.41 -10.46 3.02
C GLU A 50 -14.42 -9.81 3.99
N HIS A 51 -13.97 -9.35 5.16
CA HIS A 51 -14.82 -8.64 6.12
C HIS A 51 -15.49 -7.40 5.51
N TYR A 52 -14.76 -6.68 4.64
CA TYR A 52 -15.27 -5.51 3.92
C TYR A 52 -15.99 -5.85 2.60
N GLY A 53 -15.98 -7.12 2.17
CA GLY A 53 -16.54 -7.53 0.89
C GLY A 53 -15.78 -6.97 -0.33
N VAL A 54 -14.49 -6.69 -0.18
CA VAL A 54 -13.64 -6.10 -1.23
C VAL A 54 -12.46 -7.01 -1.57
N THR A 55 -11.79 -6.72 -2.68
CA THR A 55 -10.55 -7.42 -3.06
C THR A 55 -9.35 -6.90 -2.26
N ILE A 56 -8.29 -7.72 -2.16
CA ILE A 56 -7.02 -7.31 -1.52
C ILE A 56 -6.44 -6.02 -2.15
N PRO A 57 -6.42 -5.85 -3.50
CA PRO A 57 -6.02 -4.59 -4.11
C PRO A 57 -6.84 -3.38 -3.66
N GLN A 58 -8.17 -3.50 -3.56
CA GLN A 58 -9.04 -2.42 -3.07
C GLN A 58 -8.72 -2.08 -1.61
N LEU A 59 -8.57 -3.09 -0.75
CA LEU A 59 -8.16 -2.90 0.65
C LEU A 59 -6.83 -2.15 0.74
N ALA A 60 -5.83 -2.57 -0.04
CA ALA A 60 -4.50 -1.96 -0.02
C ALA A 60 -4.48 -0.52 -0.53
N ILE A 61 -5.24 -0.22 -1.59
CA ILE A 61 -5.40 1.14 -2.13
C ILE A 61 -6.13 2.02 -1.11
N ARG A 62 -7.22 1.52 -0.51
CA ARG A 62 -7.96 2.26 0.51
C ARG A 62 -7.13 2.53 1.76
N TYR A 63 -6.32 1.55 2.18
CA TYR A 63 -5.40 1.68 3.31
C TYR A 63 -4.47 2.88 3.13
N VAL A 64 -3.76 3.00 2.00
CA VAL A 64 -2.84 4.12 1.78
C VAL A 64 -3.58 5.45 1.59
N LEU A 65 -4.78 5.46 0.99
CA LEU A 65 -5.63 6.65 0.93
C LEU A 65 -6.00 7.16 2.33
N GLN A 66 -6.35 6.27 3.26
CA GLN A 66 -6.67 6.64 4.64
C GLN A 66 -5.47 7.09 5.47
N LEU A 67 -4.24 6.77 5.05
CA LEU A 67 -3.02 7.36 5.59
C LEU A 67 -2.73 8.77 5.04
N GLY A 68 -3.57 9.28 4.13
CA GLY A 68 -3.37 10.56 3.46
C GLY A 68 -2.30 10.50 2.37
N LEU A 69 -2.12 9.34 1.74
CA LEU A 69 -1.17 9.10 0.65
C LEU A 69 -1.91 9.02 -0.69
N LEU A 70 -1.23 9.38 -1.79
CA LEU A 70 -1.71 9.16 -3.15
C LEU A 70 -1.22 7.80 -3.70
N PRO A 71 -2.07 6.79 -3.88
CA PRO A 71 -1.68 5.48 -4.42
C PRO A 71 -1.32 5.54 -5.92
N LEU A 72 -0.30 4.78 -6.33
CA LEU A 72 0.08 4.60 -7.74
C LEU A 72 -0.02 3.13 -8.18
N PRO A 73 -1.23 2.55 -8.30
CA PRO A 73 -1.39 1.17 -8.72
C PRO A 73 -1.10 1.02 -10.23
N LYS A 74 -0.25 0.07 -10.60
CA LYS A 74 0.03 -0.27 -12.00
C LYS A 74 -0.90 -1.38 -12.47
N THR A 75 -1.56 -1.18 -13.60
CA THR A 75 -2.26 -2.25 -14.33
C THR A 75 -2.39 -1.88 -15.81
N ALA A 76 -2.33 -2.87 -16.69
CA ALA A 76 -2.69 -2.73 -18.11
C ALA A 76 -4.08 -3.32 -18.41
N ASN A 77 -4.72 -3.99 -17.44
CA ASN A 77 -6.03 -4.60 -17.58
C ASN A 77 -7.13 -3.58 -17.19
N PRO A 78 -8.05 -3.22 -18.12
CA PRO A 78 -9.15 -2.29 -17.84
C PRO A 78 -10.07 -2.71 -16.68
N ALA A 79 -10.34 -4.00 -16.52
CA ALA A 79 -11.17 -4.49 -15.42
C ALA A 79 -10.49 -4.25 -14.06
N HIS A 80 -9.17 -4.43 -13.99
CA HIS A 80 -8.40 -4.09 -12.80
C HIS A 80 -8.34 -2.58 -12.56
N MET A 81 -8.30 -1.74 -13.61
CA MET A 81 -8.37 -0.27 -13.45
C MET A 81 -9.68 0.13 -12.76
N GLN A 82 -10.81 -0.41 -13.23
CA GLN A 82 -12.12 -0.17 -12.62
C GLN A 82 -12.18 -0.67 -11.18
N THR A 83 -11.71 -1.90 -10.92
CA THR A 83 -11.68 -2.49 -9.57
C THR A 83 -10.81 -1.68 -8.62
N ASN A 84 -9.62 -1.25 -9.05
CA ASN A 84 -8.70 -0.43 -8.26
C ASN A 84 -9.26 0.96 -7.94
N ALA A 85 -10.15 1.50 -8.78
CA ALA A 85 -10.82 2.78 -8.54
C ALA A 85 -12.05 2.65 -7.63
N ALA A 86 -12.65 1.46 -7.52
CA ALA A 86 -13.83 1.19 -6.71
C ALA A 86 -13.46 1.01 -5.21
N VAL A 87 -13.04 2.10 -4.57
CA VAL A 87 -12.57 2.12 -3.16
C VAL A 87 -13.42 3.03 -2.26
N ASP A 88 -14.72 3.08 -2.53
CA ASP A 88 -15.71 3.85 -1.76
C ASP A 88 -16.20 3.06 -0.54
N PHE A 89 -15.29 2.83 0.40
CA PHE A 89 -15.54 2.22 1.71
C PHE A 89 -14.56 2.78 2.72
N GLU A 90 -14.76 2.53 4.01
CA GLU A 90 -13.86 3.00 5.07
C GLU A 90 -13.36 1.82 5.90
N ILE A 91 -12.04 1.76 6.09
CA ILE A 91 -11.41 0.80 6.99
C ILE A 91 -11.48 1.37 8.39
N SER A 92 -12.00 0.60 9.34
CA SER A 92 -12.11 0.98 10.74
C SER A 92 -10.75 1.34 11.34
N ALA A 93 -10.73 2.18 12.38
CA ALA A 93 -9.48 2.53 13.07
C ALA A 93 -8.75 1.29 13.62
N ALA A 94 -9.52 0.33 14.15
CA ALA A 94 -8.97 -0.93 14.67
C ALA A 94 -8.31 -1.76 13.57
N ASP A 95 -8.92 -1.88 12.40
CA ASP A 95 -8.34 -2.62 11.27
C ASP A 95 -7.18 -1.88 10.64
N MET A 96 -7.23 -0.54 10.57
CA MET A 96 -6.08 0.27 10.15
C MET A 96 -4.87 0.03 11.06
N ASP A 97 -5.09 -0.06 12.38
CA ASP A 97 -4.02 -0.36 13.33
C ASP A 97 -3.52 -1.79 13.20
N PHE A 98 -4.42 -2.77 13.03
CA PHE A 98 -4.05 -4.15 12.76
C PHE A 98 -3.22 -4.30 11.47
N LEU A 99 -3.64 -3.65 10.37
CA LEU A 99 -2.94 -3.70 9.09
C LEU A 99 -1.50 -3.13 9.16
N LYS A 100 -1.23 -2.18 10.05
CA LYS A 100 0.14 -1.68 10.32
C LYS A 100 1.03 -2.72 11.00
N THR A 101 0.44 -3.71 11.69
CA THR A 101 1.18 -4.78 12.38
C THR A 101 1.46 -6.00 11.51
N ILE A 102 0.95 -6.02 10.26
CA ILE A 102 1.23 -7.13 9.33
C ILE A 102 2.73 -7.25 9.10
N GLU A 103 3.25 -8.45 9.30
CA GLU A 103 4.67 -8.77 9.15
C GLU A 103 5.24 -8.27 7.81
N PRO A 104 6.39 -7.58 7.81
CA PRO A 104 6.98 -7.03 6.60
C PRO A 104 7.24 -8.09 5.53
N ILE A 105 6.78 -7.81 4.31
CA ILE A 105 7.19 -8.55 3.12
C ILE A 105 8.70 -8.34 2.90
N LYS A 106 9.46 -9.43 2.93
CA LYS A 106 10.94 -9.41 2.77
C LYS A 106 11.40 -9.78 1.37
N ASP A 107 10.51 -10.37 0.58
CA ASP A 107 10.78 -10.79 -0.80
C ASP A 107 9.63 -10.34 -1.68
N TYR A 108 9.93 -9.51 -2.67
CA TYR A 108 9.00 -9.02 -3.70
C TYR A 108 9.03 -9.90 -4.96
N GLY A 109 9.52 -11.14 -4.84
CA GLY A 109 9.65 -12.11 -5.93
C GLY A 109 10.61 -11.60 -7.00
N ALA A 110 10.18 -11.66 -8.27
CA ALA A 110 11.00 -11.18 -9.39
C ALA A 110 11.33 -9.68 -9.28
N ALA A 111 10.52 -8.89 -8.57
CA ALA A 111 10.78 -7.46 -8.39
C ALA A 111 11.90 -7.16 -7.38
N SER A 112 12.32 -8.15 -6.57
CA SER A 112 13.44 -8.00 -5.61
C SER A 112 14.76 -7.60 -6.28
N MET A 113 14.88 -7.76 -7.61
CA MET A 113 16.03 -7.30 -8.39
C MET A 113 16.16 -5.76 -8.47
N PHE A 114 15.07 -5.00 -8.26
CA PHE A 114 15.14 -3.54 -8.31
C PHE A 114 15.69 -2.97 -6.99
N PRO A 115 16.62 -1.99 -7.03
CA PRO A 115 17.26 -1.43 -5.83
C PRO A 115 16.27 -0.93 -4.75
N VAL A 116 15.13 -0.40 -5.18
CA VAL A 116 14.07 0.11 -4.29
C VAL A 116 13.42 -0.95 -3.39
N TYR A 117 13.52 -2.24 -3.75
CA TYR A 117 13.03 -3.36 -2.93
C TYR A 117 14.16 -4.16 -2.25
N GLY A 118 15.41 -3.91 -2.63
CA GLY A 118 16.56 -4.74 -2.26
C GLY A 118 17.20 -4.42 -0.90
N GLY A 119 16.70 -3.45 -0.14
CA GLY A 119 17.23 -3.06 1.18
C GLY A 119 18.67 -2.53 1.19
N LYS A 120 19.31 -2.43 0.02
CA LYS A 120 20.64 -1.86 -0.18
C LYS A 120 20.51 -0.66 -1.09
N LEU A 121 20.56 0.53 -0.50
CA LEU A 121 21.02 1.70 -1.23
C LEU A 121 22.47 1.39 -1.63
N SER A 122 22.71 1.15 -2.91
CA SER A 122 24.06 1.15 -3.48
C SER A 122 24.66 2.54 -3.38
#